data_AF-A0AAD6NGK2-F1
#
_entry.id   AF-A0AAD6NGK2-F1
#
_cell.length_a   1.000
_cell.length_b   1.000
_cell.length_c   1.000
_cell.angle_alpha   90.00
_cell.angle_beta   90.00
_cell.angle_gamma   90.00
#
_symmetry.space_group_name_H-M   'P 1'
#
loop_
_entity.id
_entity.type
_entity.pdbx_description
1 polymer ?
#
loop_
_entity_poly.entity_id
_entity_poly.type
_entity_poly.pdbx_seq_one_letter_code
_entity_poly.pdbx_strand_id
1 'polypeptide(L)'
;MYSKLLLSLLALASSVHSAVLPRNPCYKCQGFTINVSGGVNGPLGQIYDGQNRVGPATPSAAKYSLGCDGGITDQNGRGCILTPPTTQYQCDQGASPTTGFAIGSDGQITYNGGGDFWACPVDDKGNWNIYSKPVENQPKCVKVCLTAVGCSAPPPPPPPPPPPPPPQTCPYSLVTPGGDQFEFPHLIIPVDSSKPDYAAGTQYFGDTASNVATIFNFDVRPAFAGKKCSLVFLLPTNPPSTTSSYTMDGPGNLHFWKKKSVATQGTTWNNQGPNDYDYGVTKVAPGNSYTITTFDCPAGQAIAFEIGSADTKLHWFQDYNPNAYVYSYPTNVWSL
;
A
#
# COMPACT_ATOMS: atom_id res chain seq x y z
N MET A 1 33.88 -69.19 24.62
CA MET A 1 32.76 -68.74 23.76
C MET A 1 32.38 -67.33 24.19
N TYR A 2 32.87 -66.29 23.50
CA TYR A 2 32.49 -64.89 23.77
C TYR A 2 31.72 -64.37 22.55
N SER A 3 30.43 -64.13 22.74
CA SER A 3 29.52 -63.62 21.71
C SER A 3 29.59 -62.09 21.69
N LYS A 4 30.00 -61.52 20.54
CA LYS A 4 29.94 -60.07 20.30
C LYS A 4 28.58 -59.75 19.66
N LEU A 5 27.71 -59.03 20.37
CA LEU A 5 26.52 -58.40 19.78
C LEU A 5 26.97 -57.17 18.97
N LEU A 6 26.69 -57.19 17.67
CA LEU A 6 26.77 -56.03 16.78
C LEU A 6 25.39 -55.36 16.74
N LEU A 7 25.33 -54.08 17.15
CA LEU A 7 24.14 -53.24 17.07
C LEU A 7 24.19 -52.48 15.74
N SER A 8 23.32 -52.83 14.80
CA SER A 8 23.14 -52.13 13.52
C SER A 8 22.19 -50.95 13.68
N LEU A 9 22.70 -49.72 13.57
CA LEU A 9 21.88 -48.51 13.46
C LEU A 9 21.27 -48.40 12.05
N LEU A 10 19.95 -48.47 11.97
CA LEU A 10 19.17 -48.10 10.78
C LEU A 10 18.98 -46.57 10.78
N ALA A 11 19.63 -45.87 9.83
CA ALA A 11 19.35 -44.46 9.56
C ALA A 11 18.20 -44.36 8.54
N LEU A 12 17.02 -43.89 8.98
CA LEU A 12 15.94 -43.48 8.08
C LEU A 12 16.27 -42.10 7.51
N ALA A 13 16.68 -42.04 6.25
CA ALA A 13 16.75 -40.80 5.49
C ALA A 13 15.35 -40.51 4.89
N SER A 14 14.65 -39.52 5.44
CA SER A 14 13.42 -38.98 4.87
C SER A 14 13.78 -37.98 3.76
N SER A 15 13.57 -38.38 2.50
CA SER A 15 13.63 -37.47 1.36
C SER A 15 12.33 -36.69 1.23
N VAL A 16 12.36 -35.41 1.64
CA VAL A 16 11.29 -34.45 1.34
C VAL A 16 11.32 -34.13 -0.15
N HIS A 17 10.47 -34.78 -0.94
CA HIS A 17 10.13 -34.31 -2.27
C HIS A 17 9.16 -33.13 -2.11
N SER A 18 9.64 -31.91 -2.38
CA SER A 18 8.73 -30.78 -2.58
C SER A 18 8.01 -30.97 -3.91
N ALA A 19 6.75 -31.40 -3.85
CA ALA A 19 5.87 -31.32 -5.00
C ALA A 19 5.62 -29.84 -5.32
N VAL A 20 6.14 -29.37 -6.46
CA VAL A 20 5.80 -28.04 -6.98
C VAL A 20 4.33 -28.10 -7.41
N LEU A 21 3.44 -27.55 -6.57
CA LEU A 21 2.06 -27.31 -6.97
C LEU A 21 2.05 -26.23 -8.07
N PRO A 22 1.25 -26.39 -9.14
CA PRO A 22 1.15 -25.39 -10.21
C PRO A 22 0.72 -24.03 -9.63
N ARG A 23 1.51 -22.99 -9.89
CA ARG A 23 1.35 -21.64 -9.30
C ARG A 23 0.15 -20.81 -9.78
N ASN A 24 -0.81 -21.37 -10.51
CA ASN A 24 -2.11 -20.74 -10.73
C ASN A 24 -3.13 -21.79 -11.21
N PRO A 25 -4.18 -22.12 -10.44
CA PRO A 25 -5.33 -22.79 -11.01
C PRO A 25 -5.91 -21.88 -12.11
N CYS A 26 -6.24 -22.47 -13.26
CA CYS A 26 -6.85 -21.83 -14.42
C CYS A 26 -8.07 -20.99 -13.98
N TYR A 27 -7.87 -19.67 -13.89
CA TYR A 27 -8.91 -18.71 -13.52
C TYR A 27 -9.51 -18.12 -14.79
N LYS A 28 -10.78 -18.45 -15.05
CA LYS A 28 -11.56 -17.87 -16.15
C LYS A 28 -12.62 -16.96 -15.59
N CYS A 29 -12.88 -15.90 -16.34
CA CYS A 29 -13.97 -14.99 -16.05
C CYS A 29 -14.68 -14.63 -17.33
N GLN A 30 -16.01 -14.50 -17.30
CA GLN A 30 -16.81 -14.28 -18.50
C GLN A 30 -17.84 -13.18 -18.25
N GLY A 31 -17.99 -12.30 -19.22
CA GLY A 31 -19.01 -11.25 -19.20
C GLY A 31 -18.77 -10.16 -18.14
N PHE A 32 -17.54 -10.00 -17.66
CA PHE A 32 -17.20 -8.93 -16.72
C PHE A 32 -17.13 -7.59 -17.44
N THR A 33 -17.35 -6.51 -16.69
CA THR A 33 -17.14 -5.15 -17.21
C THR A 33 -15.91 -4.55 -16.56
N ILE A 34 -15.32 -3.51 -17.15
CA ILE A 34 -14.16 -2.83 -16.59
C ILE A 34 -14.58 -1.41 -16.21
N ASN A 35 -14.29 -1.02 -14.98
CA ASN A 35 -14.40 0.36 -14.51
C ASN A 35 -13.02 1.01 -14.47
N VAL A 36 -12.93 2.23 -14.98
CA VAL A 36 -11.71 3.05 -14.94
C VAL A 36 -11.83 4.04 -13.80
N SER A 37 -10.75 4.19 -13.02
CA SER A 37 -10.66 5.16 -11.94
C SER A 37 -9.30 5.86 -11.91
N GLY A 38 -9.22 7.01 -11.22
CA GLY A 38 -8.00 7.82 -11.11
C GLY A 38 -8.13 9.13 -11.88
N GLY A 39 -7.20 9.41 -12.79
CA GLY A 39 -7.16 10.66 -13.54
C GLY A 39 -8.38 10.89 -14.45
N VAL A 40 -9.03 9.82 -14.89
CA VAL A 40 -10.38 9.84 -15.46
C VAL A 40 -11.19 8.70 -14.85
N ASN A 41 -12.51 8.85 -14.87
CA ASN A 41 -13.42 7.92 -14.20
C ASN A 41 -14.58 7.56 -15.11
N GLY A 42 -15.00 6.30 -15.07
CA GLY A 42 -16.18 5.82 -15.77
C GLY A 42 -16.04 4.40 -16.29
N PRO A 43 -17.11 3.87 -16.90
CA PRO A 43 -17.06 2.57 -17.52
C PRO A 43 -16.08 2.56 -18.70
N LEU A 44 -15.32 1.48 -18.83
CA LEU A 44 -14.58 1.22 -20.06
C LEU A 44 -15.56 0.62 -21.07
N GLY A 45 -15.92 1.44 -22.05
CA GLY A 45 -16.68 0.99 -23.20
C GLY A 45 -15.77 0.72 -24.39
N GLN A 46 -16.41 0.40 -25.52
CA GLN A 46 -15.74 0.21 -26.80
C GLN A 46 -16.48 0.96 -27.89
N ILE A 47 -15.72 1.53 -28.83
CA ILE A 47 -16.27 1.98 -30.10
C ILE A 47 -16.32 0.81 -31.10
N TYR A 48 -16.98 1.01 -32.25
CA TYR A 48 -17.37 -0.08 -33.15
C TYR A 48 -16.17 -0.93 -33.63
N ASP A 49 -15.00 -0.32 -33.83
CA ASP A 49 -13.80 -1.01 -34.30
C ASP A 49 -13.09 -1.84 -33.22
N GLY A 50 -13.46 -1.65 -31.94
CA GLY A 50 -12.96 -2.41 -30.80
C GLY A 50 -11.93 -1.67 -29.95
N GLN A 51 -11.64 -0.40 -30.25
CA GLN A 51 -10.87 0.43 -29.35
C GLN A 51 -11.60 0.63 -28.02
N ASN A 52 -10.92 0.31 -26.92
CA ASN A 52 -11.44 0.57 -25.59
C ASN A 52 -11.29 2.05 -25.25
N ARG A 53 -12.35 2.62 -24.67
CA ARG A 53 -12.44 4.05 -24.40
C ARG A 53 -13.27 4.32 -23.16
N VAL A 54 -12.87 5.35 -22.42
CA VAL A 54 -13.66 5.94 -21.34
C VAL A 54 -14.07 7.35 -21.74
N GLY A 55 -15.32 7.70 -21.54
CA GLY A 55 -15.84 9.03 -21.86
C GLY A 55 -17.23 9.03 -22.50
N PRO A 56 -17.74 10.21 -22.85
CA PRO A 56 -19.12 10.38 -23.33
C PRO A 56 -19.47 9.61 -24.60
N ALA A 57 -18.49 9.29 -25.46
CA ALA A 57 -18.72 8.51 -26.67
C ALA A 57 -18.97 7.01 -26.38
N THR A 58 -18.59 6.54 -25.19
CA THR A 58 -18.73 5.14 -24.76
C THR A 58 -19.30 5.07 -23.34
N PRO A 59 -20.54 5.56 -23.13
CA PRO A 59 -21.12 5.72 -21.80
C PRO A 59 -21.53 4.39 -21.14
N SER A 60 -21.55 3.30 -21.90
CA SER A 60 -21.88 1.96 -21.43
C SER A 60 -20.64 1.08 -21.42
N ALA A 61 -20.50 0.29 -20.36
CA ALA A 61 -19.38 -0.63 -20.24
C ALA A 61 -19.46 -1.74 -21.29
N ALA A 62 -18.34 -2.05 -21.93
CA ALA A 62 -18.20 -3.24 -22.74
C ALA A 62 -18.01 -4.47 -21.83
N LYS A 63 -18.37 -5.64 -22.35
CA LYS A 63 -18.17 -6.91 -21.66
C LYS A 63 -16.94 -7.64 -22.18
N TYR A 64 -16.26 -8.30 -21.27
CA TYR A 64 -14.98 -8.96 -21.49
C TYR A 64 -14.96 -10.35 -20.87
N SER A 65 -14.01 -11.15 -21.33
CA SER A 65 -13.76 -12.50 -20.89
C SER A 65 -12.25 -12.73 -20.73
N LEU A 66 -11.84 -13.32 -19.60
CA LEU A 66 -10.46 -13.64 -19.26
C LEU A 66 -10.24 -15.13 -19.47
N GLY A 67 -9.25 -15.46 -20.30
CA GLY A 67 -8.73 -16.81 -20.53
C GLY A 67 -7.69 -17.23 -19.49
N CYS A 68 -7.43 -18.53 -19.41
CA CYS A 68 -6.45 -19.08 -18.46
C CYS A 68 -5.00 -18.79 -18.81
N ASP A 69 -4.75 -18.34 -20.03
CA ASP A 69 -3.49 -17.80 -20.51
C ASP A 69 -3.29 -16.33 -20.11
N GLY A 70 -4.26 -15.71 -19.43
CA GLY A 70 -4.24 -14.29 -19.11
C GLY A 70 -4.53 -13.40 -20.32
N GLY A 71 -5.10 -13.96 -21.38
CA GLY A 71 -5.62 -13.21 -22.52
C GLY A 71 -7.04 -12.70 -22.22
N ILE A 72 -7.35 -11.46 -22.63
CA ILE A 72 -8.70 -10.92 -22.56
C ILE A 72 -9.31 -10.88 -23.97
N THR A 73 -10.57 -11.29 -24.09
CA THR A 73 -11.39 -11.08 -25.29
C THR A 73 -12.60 -10.22 -24.96
N ASP A 74 -13.10 -9.45 -25.92
CA ASP A 74 -14.38 -8.76 -25.76
C ASP A 74 -15.58 -9.67 -26.06
N GLN A 75 -16.78 -9.13 -25.87
CA GLN A 75 -18.05 -9.82 -26.12
C GLN A 75 -18.27 -10.25 -27.58
N ASN A 76 -17.56 -9.65 -28.53
CA ASN A 76 -17.61 -10.00 -29.96
C ASN A 76 -16.55 -11.05 -30.32
N GLY A 77 -15.80 -11.55 -29.33
CA GLY A 77 -14.72 -12.52 -29.53
C GLY A 77 -13.43 -11.93 -30.09
N ARG A 78 -13.28 -10.59 -30.09
CA ARG A 78 -12.04 -9.94 -30.53
C ARG A 78 -10.99 -10.05 -29.43
N GLY A 79 -9.78 -10.43 -29.80
CA GLY A 79 -8.68 -10.50 -28.84
C GLY A 79 -8.20 -9.11 -28.45
N CYS A 80 -8.18 -8.85 -27.15
CA CYS A 80 -7.69 -7.59 -26.61
C CYS A 80 -6.16 -7.61 -26.55
N ILE A 81 -5.56 -6.60 -27.17
CA ILE A 81 -4.13 -6.45 -27.34
C ILE A 81 -3.63 -5.15 -26.73
N LEU A 82 -2.32 -5.12 -26.47
CA LEU A 82 -1.56 -3.90 -26.23
C LEU A 82 -0.80 -3.60 -27.52
N THR A 83 -1.27 -2.62 -28.31
CA THR A 83 -0.74 -2.37 -29.64
C THR A 83 0.74 -1.96 -29.62
N PRO A 84 1.62 -2.59 -30.39
CA PRO A 84 2.96 -2.07 -30.58
C PRO A 84 2.95 -0.83 -31.49
N PRO A 85 3.77 0.21 -31.24
CA PRO A 85 4.63 0.39 -30.07
C PRO A 85 3.96 1.12 -28.89
N THR A 86 2.74 1.65 -29.10
CA THR A 86 2.12 2.64 -28.20
C THR A 86 1.50 2.03 -26.95
N THR A 87 1.35 0.72 -26.89
CA THR A 87 0.72 -0.08 -25.83
C THR A 87 -0.75 0.24 -25.58
N GLN A 88 -1.47 0.69 -26.62
CA GLN A 88 -2.90 0.97 -26.50
C GLN A 88 -3.67 -0.32 -26.24
N TYR A 89 -4.53 -0.30 -25.23
CA TYR A 89 -5.41 -1.40 -24.89
C TYR A 89 -6.68 -1.35 -25.76
N GLN A 90 -6.79 -2.24 -26.73
CA GLN A 90 -7.92 -2.34 -27.67
C GLN A 90 -8.19 -3.79 -28.05
N CYS A 91 -9.35 -4.10 -28.62
CA CYS A 91 -9.72 -5.46 -29.00
C CYS A 91 -10.00 -5.55 -30.49
N ASP A 92 -9.11 -6.22 -31.22
CA ASP A 92 -9.08 -6.18 -32.68
C ASP A 92 -9.62 -7.48 -33.28
N GLN A 93 -10.33 -7.36 -34.40
CA GLN A 93 -10.88 -8.52 -35.09
C GLN A 93 -9.76 -9.45 -35.59
N GLY A 94 -9.85 -10.73 -35.21
CA GLY A 94 -8.87 -11.75 -35.58
C GLY A 94 -7.54 -11.67 -34.82
N ALA A 95 -7.37 -10.71 -33.90
CA ALA A 95 -6.18 -10.64 -33.07
C ALA A 95 -6.17 -11.74 -32.02
N SER A 96 -5.00 -12.35 -31.79
CA SER A 96 -4.77 -13.17 -30.60
C SER A 96 -4.62 -12.24 -29.39
N PRO A 97 -5.31 -12.49 -28.26
CA PRO A 97 -5.18 -11.67 -27.07
C PRO A 97 -3.73 -11.55 -26.61
N THR A 98 -3.34 -10.35 -26.18
CA THR A 98 -2.10 -10.19 -25.41
C THR A 98 -2.29 -10.89 -24.06
N THR A 99 -1.38 -11.80 -23.73
CA THR A 99 -1.39 -12.56 -22.47
C THR A 99 -0.63 -11.83 -21.37
N GLY A 100 -0.88 -12.22 -20.12
CA GLY A 100 -0.27 -11.60 -18.94
C GLY A 100 -1.20 -10.68 -18.16
N PHE A 101 -2.47 -10.57 -18.55
CA PHE A 101 -3.49 -9.95 -17.70
C PHE A 101 -3.91 -10.89 -16.56
N ALA A 102 -4.16 -10.31 -15.40
CA ALA A 102 -4.72 -11.00 -14.25
C ALA A 102 -5.72 -10.10 -13.51
N ILE A 103 -6.69 -10.72 -12.83
CA ILE A 103 -7.69 -10.04 -12.01
C ILE A 103 -7.48 -10.47 -10.56
N GLY A 104 -7.26 -9.50 -9.68
CA GLY A 104 -7.09 -9.72 -8.24
C GLY A 104 -8.39 -10.15 -7.54
N SER A 105 -8.28 -10.52 -6.27
CA SER A 105 -9.45 -10.81 -5.42
C SER A 105 -10.31 -9.57 -5.14
N ASP A 106 -9.73 -8.39 -5.29
CA ASP A 106 -10.39 -7.07 -5.23
C ASP A 106 -10.91 -6.61 -6.60
N GLY A 107 -10.77 -7.43 -7.64
CA GLY A 107 -11.14 -7.09 -9.02
C GLY A 107 -10.10 -6.24 -9.75
N GLN A 108 -8.97 -5.86 -9.13
CA GLN A 108 -7.95 -5.06 -9.80
C GLN A 108 -7.37 -5.81 -11.00
N ILE A 109 -7.35 -5.17 -12.16
CA ILE A 109 -6.73 -5.70 -13.36
C ILE A 109 -5.25 -5.30 -13.35
N THR A 110 -4.39 -6.28 -13.53
CA THR A 110 -2.95 -6.08 -13.70
C THR A 110 -2.49 -6.63 -15.05
N TYR A 111 -1.41 -6.08 -15.58
CA TYR A 111 -0.68 -6.61 -16.73
C TYR A 111 0.77 -6.89 -16.33
N ASN A 112 1.21 -8.14 -16.44
CA ASN A 112 2.52 -8.61 -15.97
C ASN A 112 2.82 -8.21 -14.50
N GLY A 113 1.78 -8.20 -13.66
CA GLY A 113 1.86 -7.82 -12.25
C GLY A 113 1.80 -6.32 -11.95
N GLY A 114 1.78 -5.45 -12.97
CA GLY A 114 1.58 -4.00 -12.79
C GLY A 114 0.11 -3.62 -12.91
N GLY A 115 -0.40 -2.82 -11.97
CA GLY A 115 -1.79 -2.30 -11.98
C GLY A 115 -1.93 -0.90 -12.59
N ASP A 116 -0.83 -0.31 -13.05
CA ASP A 116 -0.79 1.05 -13.55
C ASP A 116 -1.11 1.10 -15.06
N PHE A 117 -2.10 1.93 -15.41
CA PHE A 117 -2.47 2.23 -16.79
C PHE A 117 -2.51 3.75 -17.00
N TRP A 118 -2.63 4.17 -18.25
CA TRP A 118 -2.70 5.58 -18.64
C TRP A 118 -3.90 5.82 -19.54
N ALA A 119 -4.63 6.90 -19.27
CA ALA A 119 -5.70 7.39 -20.13
C ALA A 119 -5.21 8.64 -20.85
N CYS A 120 -5.24 8.64 -22.18
CA CYS A 120 -4.84 9.79 -22.99
C CYS A 120 -6.03 10.31 -23.80
N PRO A 121 -6.20 11.64 -23.91
CA PRO A 121 -7.36 12.20 -24.57
C PRO A 121 -7.26 11.94 -26.08
N VAL A 122 -8.38 11.55 -26.65
CA VAL A 122 -8.57 11.38 -28.10
C VAL A 122 -9.05 12.67 -28.73
N ASP A 123 -9.82 13.45 -27.96
CA ASP A 123 -10.40 14.72 -28.36
C ASP A 123 -10.59 15.63 -27.14
N ASP A 124 -11.01 16.87 -27.38
CA ASP A 124 -11.35 17.83 -26.32
C ASP A 124 -12.79 17.65 -25.78
N LYS A 125 -13.46 16.53 -26.10
CA LYS A 125 -14.82 16.19 -25.62
C LYS A 125 -14.80 15.20 -24.45
N GLY A 126 -13.61 14.92 -23.90
CA GLY A 126 -13.45 14.06 -22.74
C GLY A 126 -13.51 12.57 -23.07
N ASN A 127 -13.12 12.18 -24.29
CA ASN A 127 -12.95 10.79 -24.68
C ASN A 127 -11.49 10.37 -24.54
N TRP A 128 -11.23 9.21 -23.93
CA TRP A 128 -9.87 8.79 -23.58
C TRP A 128 -9.61 7.34 -23.95
N ASN A 129 -8.49 7.09 -24.61
CA ASN A 129 -7.98 5.73 -24.86
C ASN A 129 -7.11 5.28 -23.69
N ILE A 130 -7.03 3.96 -23.47
CA ILE A 130 -6.25 3.35 -22.38
C ILE A 130 -4.94 2.76 -22.90
N TYR A 131 -3.86 2.87 -22.13
CA TYR A 131 -2.52 2.41 -22.46
C TYR A 131 -1.88 1.71 -21.25
N SER A 132 -1.01 0.73 -21.49
CA SER A 132 -0.25 0.07 -20.41
C SER A 132 1.09 0.73 -20.11
N LYS A 133 1.43 1.82 -20.80
CA LYS A 133 2.59 2.69 -20.55
C LYS A 133 2.23 4.16 -20.82
N PRO A 134 2.95 5.13 -20.26
CA PRO A 134 2.78 6.53 -20.64
C PRO A 134 3.08 6.71 -22.14
N VAL A 135 2.26 7.49 -22.84
CA VAL A 135 2.49 7.81 -24.25
C VAL A 135 3.42 9.01 -24.37
N GLU A 136 4.51 8.85 -25.10
CA GLU A 136 5.47 9.94 -25.34
C GLU A 136 4.80 11.13 -26.04
N ASN A 137 5.20 12.34 -25.66
CA ASN A 137 4.70 13.60 -26.23
C ASN A 137 3.19 13.85 -26.07
N GLN A 138 2.51 13.13 -25.17
CA GLN A 138 1.12 13.40 -24.80
C GLN A 138 1.01 13.82 -23.32
N PRO A 139 1.30 15.10 -22.99
CA PRO A 139 1.33 15.58 -21.60
C PRO A 139 -0.04 15.57 -20.92
N LYS A 140 -1.12 15.47 -21.71
CA LYS A 140 -2.49 15.36 -21.18
C LYS A 140 -2.84 13.94 -20.72
N CYS A 141 -1.98 12.94 -20.93
CA CYS A 141 -2.23 11.60 -20.41
C CYS A 141 -2.23 11.62 -18.88
N VAL A 142 -3.16 10.89 -18.28
CA VAL A 142 -3.29 10.77 -16.83
C VAL A 142 -3.24 9.31 -16.41
N LYS A 143 -2.70 9.05 -15.22
CA LYS A 143 -2.62 7.69 -14.67
C LYS A 143 -4.02 7.21 -14.24
N VAL A 144 -4.33 5.96 -14.52
CA VAL A 144 -5.61 5.31 -14.18
C VAL A 144 -5.41 3.86 -13.71
N CYS A 145 -6.40 3.36 -12.99
CA CYS A 145 -6.51 1.96 -12.58
C CYS A 145 -7.72 1.33 -13.27
N LEU A 146 -7.61 0.03 -13.54
CA LEU A 146 -8.68 -0.77 -14.14
C LEU A 146 -9.19 -1.77 -13.11
N THR A 147 -10.51 -1.79 -12.89
CA THR A 147 -11.15 -2.72 -11.96
C THR A 147 -12.23 -3.51 -12.70
N ALA A 148 -12.11 -4.83 -12.68
CA ALA A 148 -13.13 -5.72 -13.19
C ALA A 148 -14.34 -5.75 -12.24
N VAL A 149 -15.54 -5.63 -12.81
CA VAL A 149 -16.82 -5.70 -12.10
C VAL A 149 -17.56 -6.95 -12.56
N GLY A 150 -18.03 -7.74 -11.58
CA GLY A 150 -18.56 -9.08 -11.84
C GLY A 150 -17.47 -10.14 -11.98
N CYS A 151 -16.24 -9.82 -11.56
CA CYS A 151 -15.08 -10.69 -11.66
C CYS A 151 -14.08 -10.44 -10.54
N SER A 152 -13.74 -11.47 -9.79
CA SER A 152 -12.68 -11.44 -8.78
C SER A 152 -12.04 -12.81 -8.67
N ALA A 153 -10.71 -12.88 -8.56
CA ALA A 153 -10.06 -14.16 -8.30
C ALA A 153 -10.62 -14.79 -7.02
N PRO A 154 -10.76 -16.13 -6.94
CA PRO A 154 -11.11 -16.79 -5.69
C PRO A 154 -10.07 -16.37 -4.65
N PRO A 155 -10.49 -16.14 -3.39
CA PRO A 155 -9.53 -15.95 -2.32
C PRO A 155 -8.58 -17.16 -2.32
N PRO A 156 -7.26 -16.97 -2.18
CA PRO A 156 -6.33 -18.09 -2.18
C PRO A 156 -6.72 -19.10 -1.10
N PRO A 157 -6.55 -20.43 -1.34
CA PRO A 157 -6.89 -21.45 -0.35
C PRO A 157 -6.17 -21.16 0.98
N PRO A 158 -6.82 -21.45 2.14
CA PRO A 158 -6.26 -21.13 3.44
C PRO A 158 -4.91 -21.84 3.60
N PRO A 159 -3.82 -21.10 3.87
CA PRO A 159 -2.52 -21.72 4.09
C PRO A 159 -2.53 -22.53 5.40
N PRO A 160 -1.73 -23.61 5.52
CA PRO A 160 -1.40 -24.19 6.84
C PRO A 160 -0.81 -23.08 7.74
N PRO A 161 -1.04 -23.12 9.07
CA PRO A 161 -0.83 -21.96 9.94
C PRO A 161 0.62 -21.47 9.85
N PRO A 162 0.87 -20.29 9.26
CA PRO A 162 2.19 -19.70 9.18
C PRO A 162 2.45 -18.83 10.42
N PRO A 163 3.73 -18.55 10.75
CA PRO A 163 4.08 -17.53 11.73
C PRO A 163 3.56 -16.15 11.29
N PRO A 164 3.44 -15.17 12.21
CA PRO A 164 2.71 -13.92 12.00
C PRO A 164 3.15 -13.19 10.72
N PRO A 165 2.22 -12.60 9.93
CA PRO A 165 2.57 -11.96 8.66
C PRO A 165 3.34 -10.64 8.87
N PRO A 166 4.35 -10.33 8.04
CA PRO A 166 4.88 -8.97 7.93
C PRO A 166 3.85 -8.03 7.26
N PRO A 167 3.77 -6.74 7.65
CA PRO A 167 2.76 -5.79 7.16
C PRO A 167 2.83 -5.55 5.64
N GLN A 168 1.66 -5.43 5.00
CA GLN A 168 1.50 -5.14 3.58
C GLN A 168 2.01 -3.73 3.21
N THR A 169 2.85 -3.65 2.17
CA THR A 169 3.41 -2.41 1.62
C THR A 169 2.75 -2.05 0.28
N CYS A 170 1.56 -1.46 0.34
CA CYS A 170 1.22 -0.37 -0.58
C CYS A 170 1.34 0.92 0.23
N PRO A 171 2.01 1.98 -0.27
CA PRO A 171 2.03 3.25 0.45
C PRO A 171 0.60 3.76 0.62
N TYR A 172 0.21 3.98 1.89
CA TYR A 172 -1.07 4.59 2.22
C TYR A 172 -1.14 5.98 1.56
N SER A 173 -2.15 6.22 0.72
CA SER A 173 -2.33 7.53 0.06
C SER A 173 -3.01 8.49 1.02
N LEU A 174 -2.23 9.42 1.58
CA LEU A 174 -2.74 10.51 2.41
C LEU A 174 -3.42 11.63 1.60
N VAL A 175 -3.47 11.49 0.26
CA VAL A 175 -4.10 12.46 -0.65
C VAL A 175 -5.43 11.93 -1.13
N THR A 176 -6.50 12.50 -0.59
CA THR A 176 -7.78 12.60 -1.30
C THR A 176 -7.93 14.01 -1.88
N PRO A 177 -8.74 14.19 -2.95
CA PRO A 177 -9.04 15.51 -3.48
C PRO A 177 -9.64 16.39 -2.37
N GLY A 178 -8.91 17.42 -1.94
CA GLY A 178 -9.33 18.37 -0.91
C GLY A 178 -8.40 18.55 0.29
N GLY A 179 -7.40 17.69 0.51
CA GLY A 179 -6.40 17.86 1.59
C GLY A 179 -6.91 17.65 3.03
N ASP A 180 -8.19 17.31 3.19
CA ASP A 180 -8.89 17.35 4.48
C ASP A 180 -8.97 16.01 5.23
N GLN A 181 -8.17 14.98 4.90
CA GLN A 181 -8.40 13.62 5.39
C GLN A 181 -7.28 12.95 6.19
N PHE A 182 -6.18 13.64 6.54
CA PHE A 182 -5.17 13.10 7.45
C PHE A 182 -4.98 14.02 8.67
N GLU A 183 -4.47 13.47 9.77
CA GLU A 183 -3.90 14.26 10.87
C GLU A 183 -2.39 14.04 10.94
N PHE A 184 -1.66 15.13 11.22
CA PHE A 184 -0.27 15.09 11.64
C PHE A 184 -0.20 15.33 13.15
N PRO A 185 0.89 14.94 13.83
CA PRO A 185 0.96 15.16 15.27
C PRO A 185 1.10 16.65 15.59
N HIS A 186 0.31 17.14 16.53
CA HIS A 186 0.34 18.53 17.00
C HIS A 186 1.22 18.73 18.24
N LEU A 187 1.72 17.64 18.84
CA LEU A 187 2.73 17.68 19.89
C LEU A 187 3.68 16.50 19.73
N ILE A 188 4.99 16.77 19.79
CA ILE A 188 6.04 15.76 19.69
C ILE A 188 6.96 15.92 20.90
N ILE A 189 7.05 14.91 21.75
CA ILE A 189 7.83 14.95 23.00
C ILE A 189 8.79 13.76 23.06
N PRO A 190 10.10 13.96 22.85
CA PRO A 190 11.09 12.96 23.19
C PRO A 190 11.26 12.86 24.71
N VAL A 191 11.34 11.63 25.20
CA VAL A 191 11.63 11.30 26.60
C VAL A 191 12.89 10.44 26.66
N ASP A 192 13.77 10.75 27.60
CA ASP A 192 15.08 10.11 27.73
C ASP A 192 15.25 9.51 29.13
N SER A 193 15.41 8.19 29.21
CA SER A 193 15.58 7.48 30.48
C SER A 193 16.90 7.82 31.19
N SER A 194 17.90 8.32 30.46
CA SER A 194 19.16 8.83 31.04
C SER A 194 19.00 10.21 31.67
N LYS A 195 17.92 10.94 31.36
CA LYS A 195 17.57 12.26 31.91
C LYS A 195 16.10 12.27 32.34
N PRO A 196 15.72 11.47 33.34
CA PRO A 196 14.34 11.05 33.49
C PRO A 196 13.35 12.15 33.92
N ASP A 197 13.87 13.26 34.45
CA ASP A 197 13.09 14.44 34.85
C ASP A 197 13.20 15.61 33.85
N TYR A 198 13.94 15.45 32.75
CA TYR A 198 14.07 16.47 31.72
C TYR A 198 12.83 16.48 30.82
N ALA A 199 12.16 17.62 30.73
CA ALA A 199 11.08 17.87 29.77
C ALA A 199 11.66 18.62 28.58
N ALA A 200 11.70 17.98 27.40
CA ALA A 200 12.22 18.61 26.20
C ALA A 200 11.32 19.75 25.69
N GLY A 201 10.04 19.78 26.07
CA GLY A 201 9.03 20.60 25.39
C GLY A 201 8.72 20.08 23.99
N THR A 202 7.80 20.73 23.29
CA THR A 202 7.44 20.33 21.93
C THR A 202 8.62 20.42 20.98
N GLN A 203 8.78 19.39 20.15
CA GLN A 203 9.79 19.31 19.11
C GLN A 203 9.15 19.27 17.73
N TYR A 204 10.00 19.32 16.71
CA TYR A 204 9.64 19.03 15.32
C TYR A 204 10.18 17.67 14.84
N PHE A 205 10.98 17.02 15.67
CA PHE A 205 11.69 15.80 15.32
C PHE A 205 11.22 14.65 16.20
N GLY A 206 11.14 13.47 15.59
CA GLY A 206 11.07 12.22 16.31
C GLY A 206 12.45 11.64 16.52
N ASP A 207 12.63 11.00 17.67
CA ASP A 207 13.86 10.35 18.09
C ASP A 207 13.57 8.97 18.71
N THR A 208 14.31 7.96 18.28
CA THR A 208 14.42 6.69 18.97
C THR A 208 15.87 6.35 19.24
N ALA A 209 16.13 5.76 20.40
CA ALA A 209 17.38 5.10 20.78
C ALA A 209 17.08 4.14 21.94
N SER A 210 18.06 3.34 22.36
CA SER A 210 17.86 2.41 23.49
C SER A 210 17.43 3.08 24.80
N ASN A 211 17.71 4.38 24.97
CA ASN A 211 17.30 5.21 26.10
C ASN A 211 16.30 6.32 25.74
N VAL A 212 15.91 6.46 24.47
CA VAL A 212 15.05 7.55 23.98
C VAL A 212 13.83 7.00 23.27
N ALA A 213 12.65 7.48 23.65
CA ALA A 213 11.40 7.26 22.93
C ALA A 213 10.74 8.61 22.64
N THR A 214 9.87 8.67 21.64
CA THR A 214 9.12 9.89 21.31
C THR A 214 7.63 9.65 21.36
N ILE A 215 6.91 10.54 22.04
CA ILE A 215 5.46 10.55 22.15
C ILE A 215 4.87 11.60 21.22
N PHE A 216 3.83 11.23 20.49
CA PHE A 216 3.14 12.03 19.49
C PHE A 216 1.67 12.16 19.87
N ASN A 217 1.17 13.39 20.03
CA ASN A 217 -0.27 13.64 20.17
C ASN A 217 -0.87 14.03 18.82
N PHE A 218 -2.06 13.52 18.54
CA PHE A 218 -2.89 13.86 17.39
C PHE A 218 -4.22 14.41 17.89
N ASP A 219 -4.69 15.50 17.30
CA ASP A 219 -6.04 16.01 17.56
C ASP A 219 -6.99 15.53 16.48
N VAL A 220 -7.82 14.53 16.80
CA VAL A 220 -8.70 13.93 15.81
C VAL A 220 -9.88 14.86 15.56
N ARG A 221 -10.01 15.41 14.34
CA ARG A 221 -11.09 16.35 14.01
C ARG A 221 -12.49 15.74 14.23
N PRO A 222 -13.48 16.52 14.70
CA PRO A 222 -14.87 16.06 14.85
C PRO A 222 -15.49 15.51 13.55
N ALA A 223 -15.02 15.96 12.39
CA ALA A 223 -15.46 15.50 11.07
C ALA A 223 -15.16 14.01 10.78
N PHE A 224 -14.40 13.36 11.65
CA PHE A 224 -14.09 11.93 11.57
C PHE A 224 -15.01 11.03 12.41
N ALA A 225 -16.08 11.59 12.99
CA ALA A 225 -17.08 10.79 13.71
C ALA A 225 -17.65 9.67 12.84
N GLY A 226 -17.67 8.44 13.38
CA GLY A 226 -18.16 7.25 12.68
C GLY A 226 -17.22 6.70 11.60
N LYS A 227 -15.99 7.24 11.46
CA LYS A 227 -14.98 6.74 10.53
C LYS A 227 -13.94 5.86 11.23
N LYS A 228 -13.13 5.17 10.43
CA LYS A 228 -11.93 4.45 10.89
C LYS A 228 -10.70 5.33 10.66
N CYS A 229 -9.81 5.35 11.64
CA CYS A 229 -8.52 6.04 11.60
C CYS A 229 -7.42 4.99 11.54
N SER A 230 -6.35 5.27 10.80
CA SER A 230 -5.23 4.34 10.60
C SER A 230 -3.94 5.00 11.06
N LEU A 231 -3.28 4.41 12.04
CA LEU A 231 -1.96 4.88 12.46
C LEU A 231 -0.91 4.37 11.47
N VAL A 232 -0.26 5.27 10.75
CA VAL A 232 0.68 4.92 9.68
C VAL A 232 2.06 5.53 9.94
N PHE A 233 3.08 4.68 9.94
CA PHE A 233 4.50 5.07 9.87
C PHE A 233 4.99 5.01 8.44
N LEU A 234 5.66 6.05 8.01
CA LEU A 234 6.14 6.22 6.65
C LEU A 234 7.66 6.42 6.72
N LEU A 235 8.44 5.63 6.00
CA LEU A 235 9.89 5.79 5.97
C LEU A 235 10.35 5.91 4.52
N PRO A 236 10.52 7.12 3.97
CA PRO A 236 10.89 7.29 2.56
C PRO A 236 12.32 6.86 2.25
N THR A 237 12.60 6.53 0.99
CA THR A 237 13.94 6.14 0.48
C THR A 237 14.92 7.30 0.46
N ASN A 238 14.41 8.51 0.20
CA ASN A 238 15.15 9.76 0.17
C ASN A 238 14.25 10.79 0.83
N PRO A 239 14.69 11.58 1.83
CA PRO A 239 13.93 12.74 2.26
C PRO A 239 13.60 13.63 1.04
N PRO A 240 12.33 13.75 0.61
CA PRO A 240 12.03 14.21 -0.74
C PRO A 240 12.12 15.72 -0.97
N SER A 241 12.59 16.49 0.01
CA SER A 241 12.54 17.95 -0.03
C SER A 241 13.70 18.57 0.74
N THR A 242 13.87 19.89 0.62
CA THR A 242 14.72 20.69 1.52
C THR A 242 14.17 20.75 2.96
N THR A 243 13.03 20.11 3.27
CA THR A 243 12.30 20.26 4.55
C THR A 243 12.17 18.97 5.37
N SER A 244 12.17 17.79 4.74
CA SER A 244 12.14 16.49 5.43
C SER A 244 13.55 15.90 5.49
N SER A 245 13.92 15.23 6.58
CA SER A 245 15.24 14.60 6.76
C SER A 245 15.16 13.49 7.79
N TYR A 246 15.91 12.40 7.61
CA TYR A 246 16.11 11.41 8.67
C TYR A 246 17.53 10.85 8.65
N THR A 247 17.99 10.38 9.81
CA THR A 247 19.17 9.53 9.97
C THR A 247 18.75 8.26 10.69
N MET A 248 19.22 7.12 10.19
CA MET A 248 18.90 5.80 10.76
C MET A 248 20.17 4.98 10.92
N ASP A 249 20.33 4.38 12.10
CA ASP A 249 21.38 3.41 12.42
C ASP A 249 20.76 2.22 13.15
N GLY A 250 21.20 1.01 12.83
CA GLY A 250 20.63 -0.24 13.35
C GLY A 250 19.64 -0.95 12.39
N PRO A 251 18.96 -2.00 12.88
CA PRO A 251 18.21 -2.95 12.04
C PRO A 251 16.81 -2.49 11.61
N GLY A 252 16.33 -1.35 12.11
CA GLY A 252 15.01 -0.80 11.79
C GLY A 252 13.87 -1.30 12.68
N ASN A 253 14.13 -1.89 13.85
CA ASN A 253 13.08 -2.39 14.73
C ASN A 253 12.51 -1.23 15.58
N LEU A 254 11.31 -0.76 15.24
CA LEU A 254 10.59 0.27 16.00
C LEU A 254 9.42 -0.34 16.75
N HIS A 255 9.27 0.00 18.03
CA HIS A 255 8.19 -0.48 18.90
C HIS A 255 7.17 0.63 19.09
N PHE A 256 5.89 0.29 18.88
CA PHE A 256 4.78 1.24 18.89
C PHE A 256 3.81 0.95 20.03
N TRP A 257 3.40 2.01 20.74
CA TRP A 257 2.38 1.94 21.80
C TRP A 257 1.33 3.02 21.63
N LYS A 258 0.11 2.75 22.10
CA LYS A 258 -0.87 3.78 22.44
C LYS A 258 -0.66 4.20 23.89
N LYS A 259 -0.61 5.51 24.17
CA LYS A 259 -0.58 6.02 25.55
C LYS A 259 -1.97 6.03 26.16
N LYS A 260 -2.05 5.85 27.48
CA LYS A 260 -3.31 5.95 28.22
C LYS A 260 -3.83 7.40 28.34
N SER A 261 -2.90 8.34 28.36
CA SER A 261 -3.18 9.78 28.40
C SER A 261 -2.31 10.49 27.37
N VAL A 262 -2.78 11.64 26.90
CA VAL A 262 -2.00 12.49 25.99
C VAL A 262 -0.81 13.14 26.70
N ALA A 263 0.27 13.38 25.97
CA ALA A 263 1.44 14.08 26.49
C ALA A 263 1.18 15.59 26.63
N THR A 264 2.06 16.26 27.37
CA THR A 264 2.08 17.73 27.51
C THR A 264 3.51 18.24 27.26
N GLN A 265 3.69 19.55 27.14
CA GLN A 265 5.05 20.12 27.02
C GLN A 265 5.93 19.83 28.24
N GLY A 266 5.34 19.53 29.40
CA GLY A 266 6.05 19.14 30.62
C GLY A 266 6.27 17.63 30.76
N THR A 267 5.98 16.84 29.73
CA THR A 267 6.15 15.39 29.79
C THR A 267 7.64 15.02 29.81
N THR A 268 7.99 14.11 30.72
CA THR A 268 9.32 13.55 30.98
C THR A 268 9.24 12.02 31.00
N TRP A 269 10.39 11.35 31.04
CA TRP A 269 10.42 9.89 31.19
C TRP A 269 9.67 9.39 32.45
N ASN A 270 9.79 10.11 33.57
CA ASN A 270 9.18 9.71 34.83
C ASN A 270 7.67 10.00 34.91
N ASN A 271 7.15 10.98 34.16
CA ASN A 271 5.75 11.42 34.28
C ASN A 271 4.87 11.12 33.04
N GLN A 272 5.43 10.53 31.98
CA GLN A 272 4.73 10.22 30.71
C GLN A 272 3.51 9.28 30.84
N GLY A 273 3.31 8.69 32.01
CA GLY A 273 2.22 7.76 32.27
C GLY A 273 2.37 6.41 31.55
N PRO A 274 1.48 5.46 31.84
CA PRO A 274 1.56 4.12 31.30
C PRO A 274 1.08 4.05 29.84
N ASN A 275 1.47 2.98 29.16
CA ASN A 275 0.93 2.61 27.86
C ASN A 275 -0.45 1.94 28.06
N ASP A 276 -1.40 2.24 27.18
CA ASP A 276 -2.75 1.65 27.14
C ASP A 276 -2.74 0.34 26.35
N TYR A 277 -2.05 0.35 25.21
CA TYR A 277 -1.97 -0.78 24.30
C TYR A 277 -0.59 -0.87 23.66
N ASP A 278 -0.10 -2.09 23.51
CA ASP A 278 1.17 -2.42 22.86
C ASP A 278 0.90 -2.99 21.46
N TYR A 279 1.34 -2.27 20.42
CA TYR A 279 1.20 -2.72 19.03
C TYR A 279 2.38 -3.57 18.55
N GLY A 280 3.40 -3.75 19.39
CA GLY A 280 4.58 -4.55 19.12
C GLY A 280 5.63 -3.84 18.29
N VAL A 281 6.62 -4.63 17.87
CA VAL A 281 7.76 -4.19 17.08
C VAL A 281 7.46 -4.36 15.59
N THR A 282 7.61 -3.28 14.82
CA THR A 282 7.61 -3.31 13.36
C THR A 282 9.01 -3.06 12.85
N LYS A 283 9.49 -3.95 11.97
CA LYS A 283 10.77 -3.77 11.28
C LYS A 283 10.58 -2.87 10.06
N VAL A 284 11.14 -1.68 10.11
CA VAL A 284 11.05 -0.65 9.08
C VAL A 284 12.30 -0.61 8.19
N ALA A 285 12.11 -0.18 6.95
CA ALA A 285 13.14 0.03 5.96
C ALA A 285 12.76 1.23 5.07
N PRO A 286 13.73 2.04 4.62
CA PRO A 286 13.48 3.14 3.70
C PRO A 286 12.71 2.71 2.44
N GLY A 287 11.82 3.58 1.96
CA GLY A 287 10.95 3.39 0.79
C GLY A 287 9.59 2.76 1.09
N ASN A 288 9.21 2.61 2.37
CA ASN A 288 8.03 1.83 2.76
C ASN A 288 7.05 2.62 3.63
N SER A 289 5.85 2.07 3.75
CA SER A 289 4.76 2.51 4.60
C SER A 289 4.31 1.35 5.47
N TYR A 290 3.97 1.63 6.73
CA TYR A 290 3.63 0.66 7.75
C TYR A 290 2.36 1.12 8.46
N THR A 291 1.23 0.49 8.16
CA THR A 291 0.02 0.65 8.96
C THR A 291 0.18 -0.15 10.25
N ILE A 292 0.32 0.55 11.37
CA ILE A 292 0.52 -0.05 12.69
C ILE A 292 -0.80 -0.59 13.23
N THR A 293 -1.88 0.19 13.08
CA THR A 293 -3.21 -0.22 13.53
C THR A 293 -4.32 0.54 12.80
N THR A 294 -5.54 0.04 12.88
CA THR A 294 -6.75 0.74 12.44
C THR A 294 -7.84 0.59 13.49
N PHE A 295 -8.46 1.70 13.87
CA PHE A 295 -9.40 1.78 14.98
C PHE A 295 -10.51 2.81 14.70
N ASP A 296 -11.55 2.84 15.53
CA ASP A 296 -12.60 3.86 15.42
C ASP A 296 -12.03 5.24 15.78
N CYS A 297 -12.23 6.22 14.91
CA CYS A 297 -11.73 7.57 15.15
C CYS A 297 -12.33 8.16 16.43
N PRO A 298 -11.52 8.56 17.42
CA PRO A 298 -11.98 9.26 18.62
C PRO A 298 -12.25 10.73 18.28
N ALA A 299 -13.26 10.96 17.43
CA ALA A 299 -13.53 12.25 16.83
C ALA A 299 -13.77 13.35 17.89
N GLY A 300 -13.10 14.49 17.70
CA GLY A 300 -13.10 15.62 18.63
C GLY A 300 -12.22 15.43 19.87
N GLN A 301 -11.43 14.36 19.94
CA GLN A 301 -10.53 14.08 21.06
C GLN A 301 -9.07 14.01 20.60
N ALA A 302 -8.17 14.28 21.54
CA ALA A 302 -6.75 14.04 21.35
C ALA A 302 -6.39 12.58 21.70
N ILE A 303 -5.47 11.99 20.94
CA ILE A 303 -4.93 10.65 21.16
C ILE A 303 -3.41 10.69 21.08
N ALA A 304 -2.72 9.83 21.83
CA ALA A 304 -1.26 9.81 21.85
C ALA A 304 -0.68 8.42 21.59
N PHE A 305 0.43 8.41 20.86
CA PHE A 305 1.20 7.23 20.52
C PHE A 305 2.68 7.44 20.82
N GLU A 306 3.38 6.38 21.20
CA GLU A 306 4.81 6.39 21.49
C GLU A 306 5.54 5.48 20.52
N ILE A 307 6.69 5.95 20.05
CA ILE A 307 7.64 5.17 19.25
C ILE A 307 8.94 5.09 20.04
N GLY A 308 9.42 3.87 20.27
CA GLY A 308 10.71 3.60 20.89
C GLY A 308 11.47 2.52 20.12
N SER A 309 12.72 2.27 20.51
CA SER A 309 13.48 1.15 19.97
C SER A 309 14.57 0.70 20.93
N ALA A 310 14.82 -0.61 21.00
CA ALA A 310 15.92 -1.16 21.77
C ALA A 310 17.26 -1.14 21.00
N ASP A 311 17.22 -1.15 19.67
CA ASP A 311 18.40 -1.43 18.82
C ASP A 311 18.54 -0.49 17.60
N THR A 312 17.57 0.39 17.37
CA THR A 312 17.52 1.27 16.19
C THR A 312 17.50 2.71 16.64
N LYS A 313 18.52 3.45 16.20
CA LYS A 313 18.57 4.90 16.33
C LYS A 313 17.94 5.51 15.10
N LEU A 314 16.85 6.23 15.29
CA LEU A 314 16.18 6.94 14.21
C LEU A 314 15.93 8.37 14.68
N HIS A 315 16.42 9.34 13.93
CA HIS A 315 16.12 10.75 14.12
C HIS A 315 15.50 11.27 12.82
N TRP A 316 14.32 11.89 12.89
CA TRP A 316 13.62 12.36 11.70
C TRP A 316 12.86 13.64 11.94
N PHE A 317 12.75 14.48 10.91
CA PHE A 317 11.84 15.62 10.91
C PHE A 317 10.42 15.16 10.60
N GLN A 318 9.45 15.60 11.39
CA GLN A 318 8.04 15.35 11.14
C GLN A 318 7.45 16.44 10.24
N ASP A 319 7.30 16.14 8.96
CA ASP A 319 6.65 17.04 8.00
C ASP A 319 5.12 17.08 8.22
N TYR A 320 4.52 18.23 7.91
CA TYR A 320 3.08 18.51 8.00
C TYR A 320 2.45 18.81 6.63
N ASN A 321 3.25 18.91 5.55
CA ASN A 321 2.79 19.38 4.25
C ASN A 321 2.09 18.27 3.43
N PRO A 322 0.79 18.44 3.06
CA PRO A 322 0.07 17.48 2.21
C PRO A 322 0.59 17.40 0.76
N ASN A 323 1.17 18.47 0.22
CA ASN A 323 1.54 18.58 -1.20
C ASN A 323 2.80 17.79 -1.57
N ALA A 324 3.48 17.21 -0.59
CA ALA A 324 4.60 16.33 -0.80
C ALA A 324 4.28 15.07 -1.62
N TYR A 325 3.03 14.62 -1.61
CA TYR A 325 2.60 13.43 -2.34
C TYR A 325 2.31 13.66 -3.83
N VAL A 326 2.19 14.92 -4.27
CA VAL A 326 1.85 15.27 -5.67
C VAL A 326 3.03 14.97 -6.62
N TYR A 327 4.23 14.79 -6.08
CA TYR A 327 5.44 14.44 -6.82
C TYR A 327 6.07 13.15 -6.28
N SER A 328 5.40 12.01 -6.45
CA SER A 328 6.03 10.67 -6.46
C SER A 328 6.82 10.19 -5.21
N TYR A 329 6.82 10.91 -4.08
CA TYR A 329 7.63 10.53 -2.91
C TYR A 329 6.93 10.91 -1.59
N PRO A 330 6.69 9.97 -0.65
CA PRO A 330 6.13 10.31 0.67
C PRO A 330 7.16 11.12 1.48
N THR A 331 6.82 12.30 2.02
CA THR A 331 7.72 13.08 2.91
C THR A 331 7.40 12.93 4.40
N ASN A 332 6.20 12.42 4.70
CA ASN A 332 5.69 12.33 6.07
C ASN A 332 6.26 11.08 6.72
N VAL A 333 6.45 11.10 8.04
CA VAL A 333 7.00 9.95 8.78
C VAL A 333 5.98 9.32 9.74
N TRP A 334 5.03 10.11 10.23
CA TRP A 334 3.97 9.64 11.13
C TRP A 334 2.65 10.37 10.88
N SER A 335 1.55 9.64 10.71
CA SER A 335 0.22 10.19 10.39
C SER A 335 -0.92 9.31 10.91
N LEU A 336 -2.09 9.93 11.12
CA LEU A 336 -3.35 9.28 11.49
C LEU A 336 -4.44 9.46 10.42
#